data_AF-A0A6G0Y773-F1
#
_entry.id   AF-A0A6G0Y773-F1
#
_cell.length_a   1.000
_cell.length_b   1.000
_cell.length_c   1.000
_cell.angle_alpha   90.00
_cell.angle_beta   90.00
_cell.angle_gamma   90.00
#
_symmetry.space_group_name_H-M   'P 1'
#
loop_
_entity.id
_entity.type
_entity.pdbx_description
1 polymer ?
#
loop_
_entity_poly.entity_id
_entity_poly.type
_entity_poly.pdbx_seq_one_letter_code
_entity_poly.pdbx_strand_id
1 'polypeptide(L)'
;MSNSKRSEECIDFTMMTNDEGNVMDAACKGAQFGLKIIGAIVANIVAFVSFVAFINALISWLGHLVGFEDLSFEYVLGKILIPVTWLLGVDPSECEVVGKLIGLKMTINEFVAYKQMGDLIKEGKLN
;
A
#
# COMPACT_ATOMS: atom_id res chain seq x y z
N MET A 1 27.06 25.02 -15.26
CA MET A 1 26.79 24.04 -16.34
C MET A 1 26.92 22.60 -15.83
N SER A 2 26.30 22.28 -14.69
CA SER A 2 26.49 21.02 -13.93
C SER A 2 25.15 20.40 -13.51
N ASN A 3 24.20 20.31 -14.44
CA ASN A 3 22.88 19.71 -14.16
C ASN A 3 22.35 18.82 -15.29
N SER A 4 23.19 18.47 -16.27
CA SER A 4 22.76 17.70 -17.46
C SER A 4 23.18 16.21 -17.42
N LYS A 5 23.73 15.69 -16.31
CA LYS A 5 24.26 14.31 -16.24
C LYS A 5 23.55 13.38 -15.27
N ARG A 6 22.38 13.75 -14.73
CA ARG A 6 21.64 12.91 -13.76
C ARG A 6 20.39 12.24 -14.34
N SER A 7 20.06 12.50 -15.60
CA SER A 7 18.86 11.94 -16.27
C SER A 7 19.17 10.75 -17.18
N GLU A 8 20.42 10.28 -17.25
CA GLU A 8 20.82 9.12 -18.07
C GLU A 8 20.83 7.80 -17.29
N GLU A 9 20.18 7.75 -16.13
CA GLU A 9 19.78 6.48 -15.49
C GLU A 9 18.29 6.24 -15.75
N CYS A 10 17.81 6.58 -16.95
CA CYS A 10 16.70 5.84 -17.53
C CYS A 10 17.18 4.40 -17.58
N ILE A 11 16.41 3.49 -16.98
CA ILE A 11 16.53 2.04 -17.20
C ILE A 11 16.85 1.86 -18.66
N ASP A 12 18.08 1.44 -18.96
CA ASP A 12 18.57 1.23 -20.30
C ASP A 12 17.75 0.08 -20.89
N PHE A 13 16.60 0.45 -21.42
CA PHE A 13 15.79 -0.37 -22.29
C PHE A 13 16.47 -0.32 -23.65
N THR A 14 17.73 -0.77 -23.71
CA THR A 14 18.33 -1.19 -24.95
C THR A 14 17.50 -2.39 -25.40
N MET A 15 16.51 -2.11 -26.25
CA MET A 15 16.00 -3.12 -27.15
C MET A 15 17.19 -3.59 -27.97
N MET A 16 17.78 -4.70 -27.55
CA MET A 16 18.69 -5.52 -28.36
C MET A 16 17.85 -6.09 -29.51
N THR A 17 17.48 -5.24 -30.45
CA THR A 17 16.84 -5.64 -31.71
C THR A 17 17.93 -6.15 -32.64
N ASN A 18 18.41 -7.37 -32.39
CA ASN A 18 19.10 -8.22 -33.36
C ASN A 18 19.10 -9.66 -32.84
N ASP A 19 17.92 -10.26 -32.70
CA ASP A 19 17.81 -11.70 -32.52
C ASP A 19 16.51 -12.14 -33.19
N GLU A 20 16.60 -12.88 -34.29
CA GLU A 20 15.46 -13.49 -34.97
C GLU A 20 14.88 -14.60 -34.08
N GLY A 21 14.24 -14.22 -32.97
CA GLY A 21 13.71 -15.13 -31.96
C GLY A 21 12.25 -15.51 -32.24
N ASN A 22 11.96 -16.81 -32.25
CA ASN A 22 10.59 -17.33 -32.36
C ASN A 22 9.71 -16.81 -31.20
N VAL A 23 8.37 -16.86 -31.34
CA VAL A 23 7.41 -16.40 -30.32
C VAL A 23 7.68 -17.01 -28.93
N MET A 24 8.18 -18.25 -28.91
CA MET A 24 8.56 -18.96 -27.68
C MET A 24 9.79 -18.35 -27.00
N ASP A 25 10.78 -17.87 -27.76
CA ASP A 25 11.98 -17.24 -27.21
C ASP A 25 11.67 -15.87 -26.62
N ALA A 26 10.82 -15.08 -27.30
CA ALA A 26 10.30 -13.82 -26.75
C ALA A 26 9.52 -14.04 -25.45
N ALA A 27 8.69 -15.10 -25.38
CA ALA A 27 7.97 -15.47 -24.16
C ALA A 27 8.93 -15.87 -23.02
N CYS A 28 9.95 -16.69 -23.29
CA CYS A 28 10.96 -17.08 -22.30
C CYS A 28 11.75 -15.89 -21.77
N LYS A 29 12.22 -14.99 -22.65
CA LYS A 29 12.92 -13.76 -22.28
C LYS A 29 12.04 -12.84 -21.43
N GLY A 30 10.76 -12.70 -21.80
CA GLY A 30 9.77 -11.95 -21.03
C GLY A 30 9.52 -12.53 -19.64
N ALA A 31 9.40 -13.86 -19.51
CA ALA A 31 9.23 -14.54 -18.22
C ALA A 31 10.44 -14.36 -17.30
N GLN A 32 11.66 -14.50 -17.84
CA GLN A 32 12.90 -14.30 -17.08
C GLN A 32 13.06 -12.85 -16.60
N PHE A 33 12.68 -11.88 -17.42
CA PHE A 33 12.64 -10.47 -17.02
C PHE A 33 11.59 -10.25 -15.92
N GLY A 34 10.40 -10.83 -16.08
CA GLY A 34 9.33 -10.78 -15.08
C GLY A 34 9.77 -11.32 -13.72
N LEU A 35 10.50 -12.44 -13.68
CA LEU A 35 11.01 -13.02 -12.43
C LEU A 35 11.89 -12.04 -11.64
N LYS A 36 12.76 -11.28 -12.32
CA LYS A 36 13.61 -10.27 -11.68
C LYS A 36 12.79 -9.15 -11.06
N ILE A 37 11.80 -8.64 -11.79
CA ILE A 37 10.90 -7.58 -11.30
C ILE A 37 10.08 -8.07 -10.11
N ILE A 38 9.45 -9.24 -10.24
CA ILE A 38 8.62 -9.83 -9.18
C ILE A 38 9.45 -10.04 -7.91
N GLY A 39 10.68 -10.52 -8.02
CA GLY A 39 11.58 -10.68 -6.87
C GLY A 39 11.81 -9.38 -6.11
N ALA A 40 12.06 -8.28 -6.82
CA ALA A 40 12.22 -6.96 -6.20
C ALA A 40 10.93 -6.46 -5.52
N ILE A 41 9.78 -6.65 -6.16
CA ILE A 41 8.47 -6.28 -5.60
C ILE A 41 8.18 -7.07 -4.32
N VAL A 42 8.36 -8.39 -4.35
CA VAL A 42 8.13 -9.27 -3.19
C VAL A 42 9.03 -8.87 -2.02
N ALA A 43 10.32 -8.64 -2.28
CA ALA A 43 11.26 -8.20 -1.24
C ALA A 43 10.80 -6.88 -0.59
N ASN A 44 10.38 -5.90 -1.40
CA ASN A 44 9.89 -4.62 -0.89
C ASN A 44 8.58 -4.76 -0.10
N ILE A 45 7.64 -5.60 -0.54
CA ILE A 45 6.38 -5.85 0.20
C ILE A 45 6.69 -6.49 1.55
N VAL A 46 7.54 -7.52 1.59
CA VAL A 46 7.91 -8.19 2.86
C VAL A 46 8.59 -7.21 3.82
N ALA A 47 9.50 -6.36 3.31
CA ALA A 47 10.15 -5.33 4.11
C ALA A 47 9.13 -4.33 4.69
N PHE A 48 8.21 -3.83 3.86
CA PHE A 48 7.20 -2.87 4.29
C PHE A 48 6.20 -3.46 5.30
N VAL A 49 5.68 -4.67 5.05
CA VAL A 49 4.77 -5.36 5.96
C VAL A 49 5.44 -5.63 7.31
N SER A 50 6.70 -6.06 7.31
CA SER A 50 7.46 -6.29 8.56
C SER A 50 7.68 -4.98 9.32
N PHE A 51 7.95 -3.88 8.60
CA PHE A 51 8.14 -2.57 9.20
C PHE A 51 6.85 -2.02 9.82
N VAL A 52 5.72 -2.15 9.13
CA VAL A 52 4.40 -1.80 9.67
C VAL A 52 4.08 -2.64 10.90
N ALA A 53 4.31 -3.95 10.85
CA ALA A 53 4.11 -4.83 12.01
C ALA A 53 5.00 -4.43 13.20
N PHE A 54 6.24 -4.01 12.94
CA PHE A 54 7.14 -3.49 13.96
C PHE A 54 6.62 -2.18 14.58
N ILE A 55 6.13 -1.23 13.77
CA ILE A 55 5.50 0.00 14.27
C ILE A 55 4.27 -0.34 15.11
N ASN A 56 3.41 -1.25 14.64
CA ASN A 56 2.25 -1.72 15.38
C ASN A 56 2.63 -2.30 16.75
N ALA A 57 3.67 -3.13 16.80
CA ALA A 57 4.18 -3.69 18.05
C ALA A 57 4.72 -2.61 19.00
N LEU A 58 5.43 -1.60 18.48
CA LEU A 58 5.92 -0.47 19.28
C LEU A 58 4.77 0.38 19.84
N ILE A 59 3.78 0.72 19.00
CA ILE A 59 2.61 1.50 19.41
C ILE A 59 1.79 0.74 20.45
N SER A 60 1.56 -0.56 20.24
CA SER A 60 0.84 -1.41 21.19
C SER A 60 1.58 -1.53 22.52
N TRP A 61 2.91 -1.69 22.48
CA TRP A 61 3.74 -1.69 23.70
C TRP A 61 3.62 -0.37 24.47
N LEU A 62 3.72 0.77 23.78
CA LEU A 62 3.50 2.08 24.41
C LEU A 62 2.06 2.24 24.93
N GLY A 63 1.07 1.77 24.18
CA GLY A 63 -0.34 1.77 24.58
C GLY A 63 -0.57 1.02 25.89
N HIS A 64 0.05 -0.14 26.05
CA HIS A 64 0.00 -0.92 27.30
C HIS A 64 0.59 -0.14 28.48
N LEU A 65 1.59 0.72 28.28
CA LEU A 65 2.16 1.56 29.34
C LEU A 65 1.21 2.69 29.79
N VAL A 66 0.39 3.22 28.90
CA VAL A 66 -0.62 4.27 29.21
C VAL A 66 -2.02 3.70 29.50
N GLY A 67 -2.18 2.38 29.57
CA GLY A 67 -3.46 1.72 29.86
C GLY A 67 -4.44 1.67 28.68
N PHE A 68 -3.94 1.85 27.45
CA PHE A 68 -4.71 1.72 26.21
C PHE A 68 -4.25 0.47 25.44
N GLU A 69 -4.97 -0.64 25.61
CA GLU A 69 -4.58 -1.94 25.05
C GLU A 69 -4.83 -2.05 23.53
N ASP A 70 -5.83 -1.34 22.99
CA ASP A 70 -6.24 -1.44 21.58
C ASP A 70 -5.56 -0.44 20.64
N LEU A 71 -4.41 0.13 21.03
CA LEU A 71 -3.73 1.13 20.21
C LEU A 71 -2.95 0.46 19.06
N SER A 72 -3.40 0.69 17.82
CA SER A 72 -2.74 0.22 16.60
C SER A 72 -2.46 1.37 15.63
N PHE A 73 -1.53 1.17 14.70
CA PHE A 73 -1.20 2.14 13.66
C PHE A 73 -2.41 2.43 12.76
N GLU A 74 -3.22 1.41 12.45
CA GLU A 74 -4.46 1.55 11.69
C GLU A 74 -5.46 2.45 12.42
N TYR A 75 -5.57 2.31 13.74
CA TYR A 75 -6.45 3.15 14.56
C TYR A 75 -5.98 4.61 14.56
N VAL A 76 -4.68 4.84 14.75
CA VAL A 76 -4.09 6.19 14.75
C VAL A 76 -4.26 6.85 13.38
N LEU A 77 -3.95 6.15 12.30
CA LEU A 77 -4.16 6.64 10.94
C LEU A 77 -5.64 6.94 10.67
N GLY A 78 -6.54 6.04 11.09
CA GLY A 78 -7.97 6.23 10.94
C GLY A 78 -8.46 7.53 11.59
N LYS A 79 -7.98 7.84 12.79
CA LYS A 79 -8.32 9.09 13.49
C LYS A 79 -7.69 10.33 12.84
N ILE A 80 -6.44 10.25 12.39
CA ILE A 80 -5.75 11.36 11.71
C ILE A 80 -6.41 11.71 10.38
N LEU A 81 -7.03 10.75 9.70
CA LEU A 81 -7.64 10.94 8.39
C LEU A 81 -9.10 11.42 8.43
N ILE A 82 -9.73 11.54 9.61
CA ILE A 82 -11.08 12.13 9.78
C ILE A 82 -11.21 13.53 9.16
N PRO A 83 -10.29 14.50 9.37
CA PRO A 83 -10.38 15.79 8.70
C PRO A 83 -10.31 15.66 7.16
N VAL A 84 -9.56 14.68 6.65
CA VAL A 84 -9.46 14.44 5.21
C VAL A 84 -10.77 13.87 4.66
N THR A 85 -11.43 12.95 5.38
CA THR A 85 -12.73 12.41 4.94
C THR A 85 -13.82 13.46 4.93
N TRP A 86 -13.81 14.36 5.91
CA TRP A 86 -14.72 15.50 5.91
C TRP A 86 -14.49 16.44 4.73
N LEU A 87 -13.22 16.72 4.38
CA LEU A 87 -12.87 17.52 3.18
C LEU A 87 -13.28 16.84 1.86
N LEU A 88 -13.40 15.52 1.84
CA LEU A 88 -13.90 14.76 0.69
C LEU A 88 -15.43 14.78 0.57
N GLY A 89 -16.13 15.44 1.49
CA GLY A 89 -17.58 15.61 1.45
C GLY A 89 -18.38 14.44 2.05
N VAL A 90 -17.74 13.60 2.86
CA VAL A 90 -18.42 12.54 3.62
C VAL A 90 -19.27 13.17 4.72
N ASP A 91 -20.45 12.59 5.00
CA ASP A 91 -21.29 13.04 6.11
C ASP A 91 -20.50 13.01 7.44
N PRO A 92 -20.58 14.06 8.28
CA PRO A 92 -19.82 14.12 9.53
C PRO A 92 -20.00 12.91 10.46
N SER A 93 -21.17 12.26 10.41
CA SER A 93 -21.47 11.04 11.16
C SER A 93 -20.73 9.80 10.65
N GLU A 94 -20.33 9.79 9.39
CA GLU A 94 -19.67 8.66 8.72
C GLU A 94 -18.16 8.89 8.56
N CYS A 95 -17.68 10.13 8.73
CA CYS A 95 -16.28 10.50 8.57
C CYS A 95 -15.30 9.62 9.37
N GLU A 96 -15.67 9.18 10.58
CA GLU A 96 -14.86 8.28 11.39
C GLU A 96 -14.77 6.87 10.78
N VAL A 97 -15.90 6.33 10.31
CA VAL A 97 -15.97 5.01 9.71
C VAL A 97 -15.19 4.99 8.39
N VAL A 98 -15.39 6.00 7.55
CA VAL A 98 -14.65 6.14 6.28
C VAL A 98 -13.17 6.40 6.55
N GLY A 99 -12.82 7.18 7.58
CA GLY A 99 -11.43 7.42 7.98
C GLY A 99 -10.72 6.12 8.35
N LYS A 100 -11.39 5.25 9.11
CA LYS A 100 -10.90 3.91 9.45
C LYS A 100 -10.72 3.03 8.20
N LEU A 101 -11.64 3.07 7.24
CA LEU A 101 -11.53 2.32 5.98
C LEU A 101 -10.33 2.79 5.13
N ILE A 102 -10.08 4.10 5.07
CA ILE A 102 -8.90 4.65 4.36
C ILE A 102 -7.62 4.26 5.09
N GLY A 103 -7.59 4.36 6.43
CA GLY A 103 -6.46 3.88 7.23
C GLY A 103 -6.16 2.40 6.97
N LEU A 104 -7.20 1.55 6.94
CA LEU A 104 -7.06 0.13 6.64
C LEU A 104 -6.52 -0.12 5.23
N LYS A 105 -6.97 0.63 4.23
CA LYS A 105 -6.45 0.56 2.85
C LYS A 105 -4.95 0.89 2.81
N MET A 106 -4.51 1.91 3.55
CA MET A 106 -3.10 2.34 3.56
C MET A 106 -2.18 1.35 4.28
N THR A 107 -2.66 0.75 5.36
CA THR A 107 -1.83 -0.14 6.20
C THR A 107 -1.84 -1.59 5.73
N ILE A 108 -2.99 -2.09 5.25
CA ILE A 108 -3.19 -3.49 4.90
C ILE A 108 -3.30 -3.69 3.38
N ASN A 109 -4.41 -3.27 2.77
CA ASN A 109 -4.64 -3.23 1.31
C ASN A 109 -6.09 -2.79 0.98
N GLU A 110 -6.31 -2.52 -0.31
CA GLU A 110 -7.62 -2.16 -0.88
C GLU A 110 -8.67 -3.27 -0.74
N PHE A 111 -8.31 -4.53 -0.99
CA PHE A 111 -9.28 -5.63 -1.06
C PHE A 111 -9.93 -5.89 0.30
N VAL A 112 -9.16 -5.84 1.38
CA VAL A 112 -9.64 -5.98 2.75
C VAL A 112 -10.49 -4.79 3.15
N ALA A 113 -10.08 -3.57 2.79
CA ALA A 113 -10.88 -2.36 3.02
C ALA A 113 -12.25 -2.43 2.32
N TYR A 114 -12.30 -2.83 1.05
CA TYR A 114 -13.57 -2.98 0.33
C TYR A 114 -14.44 -4.10 0.89
N LYS A 115 -13.85 -5.20 1.36
CA LYS A 115 -14.61 -6.25 2.04
C LYS A 115 -15.30 -5.69 3.29
N GLN A 116 -14.55 -5.01 4.15
CA GLN A 116 -15.10 -4.44 5.39
C GLN A 116 -16.12 -3.34 5.11
N MET A 117 -15.90 -2.51 4.09
CA MET A 117 -16.87 -1.51 3.63
C MET A 117 -18.18 -2.19 3.18
N GLY A 118 -18.09 -3.27 2.40
CA GLY A 118 -19.26 -4.03 1.96
C GLY A 118 -20.05 -4.64 3.12
N ASP A 119 -19.37 -5.09 4.17
CA ASP A 119 -20.03 -5.59 5.38
C ASP A 119 -20.73 -4.45 6.16
N LEU A 120 -20.10 -3.27 6.26
CA LEU A 120 -20.70 -2.09 6.90
C LEU A 120 -21.94 -1.56 6.17
N ILE A 121 -21.95 -1.60 4.83
CA ILE A 121 -23.12 -1.22 4.02
C ILE A 121 -24.27 -2.20 4.28
N LYS A 122 -24.00 -3.52 4.35
CA LYS A 122 -25.02 -4.52 4.67
C LYS A 122 -25.62 -4.34 6.07
N GLU A 123 -24.81 -3.86 7.01
CA GLU A 123 -25.23 -3.56 8.38
C GLU A 123 -25.98 -2.21 8.50
N GLY A 124 -26.07 -1.42 7.42
CA GLY A 124 -26.70 -0.09 7.44
C GLY A 124 -25.92 0.96 8.21
N LYS A 125 -24.60 0.75 8.40
CA LYS A 125 -23.70 1.69 9.10
C LYS A 125 -23.07 2.73 8.18
N LEU A 126 -23.22 2.56 6.87
CA LEU A 126 -22.79 3.46 5.81
C LEU A 126 -23.89 3.48 4.75
N ASN A 127 -24.22 4.67 4.24
CA ASN A 127 -25.25 4.87 3.21
C ASN A 127 -24.72 4.75 1.77
#